data_AF-A0A2V3U4L9-F1
#
_entry.id   AF-A0A2V3U4L9-F1
#
_cell.length_a   1.000
_cell.length_b   1.000
_cell.length_c   1.000
_cell.angle_alpha   90.00
_cell.angle_beta   90.00
_cell.angle_gamma   90.00
#
_symmetry.space_group_name_H-M   'P 1'
#
loop_
_entity.id
_entity.type
_entity.pdbx_description
1 polymer ?
#
loop_
_entity_poly.entity_id
_entity_poly.type
_entity_poly.pdbx_seq_one_letter_code
_entity_poly.pdbx_strand_id
1 'polypeptide(L)' 'MPRTVRPGIESSQRLGRHRWVVERTLAWLARFRRLAIRYERRADIHLAFTTLACAAATLNQCRSFI' A
#
# COMPACT_ATOMS: atom_id res chain seq x y z
N MET A 1 2.06 -20.90 -5.28
CA MET A 1 1.76 -19.74 -6.13
C MET A 1 0.45 -19.12 -5.66
N PRO A 2 0.38 -17.83 -5.29
CA PRO A 2 -0.90 -17.20 -4.94
C PRO A 2 -1.81 -17.14 -6.18
N ARG A 3 -3.08 -17.55 -6.04
CA ARG A 3 -4.09 -17.48 -7.10
C ARG A 3 -4.58 -16.03 -7.24
N THR A 4 -4.28 -15.39 -8.36
CA THR A 4 -4.88 -14.09 -8.71
C THR A 4 -6.35 -14.26 -9.06
N VAL A 5 -7.22 -13.44 -8.46
CA VAL A 5 -8.66 -13.42 -8.72
C VAL A 5 -8.94 -13.06 -10.18
N ARG A 6 -9.86 -13.79 -10.82
CA ARG A 6 -10.30 -13.48 -12.19
C ARG A 6 -11.53 -12.56 -12.16
N PRO A 7 -11.43 -11.32 -12.66
CA PRO A 7 -12.58 -10.41 -12.69
C PRO A 7 -13.72 -11.01 -13.52
N GLY A 8 -14.96 -10.92 -13.01
CA GLY A 8 -16.17 -11.44 -13.66
C GLY A 8 -16.49 -12.93 -13.43
N ILE A 9 -15.56 -13.71 -12.86
CA ILE A 9 -15.74 -15.15 -12.59
C ILE A 9 -15.90 -15.43 -11.09
N GLU A 10 -15.17 -14.69 -10.25
CA GLU A 10 -15.15 -14.89 -8.81
C GLU A 10 -15.87 -13.75 -8.07
N SER A 11 -16.64 -14.10 -7.02
CA SER A 11 -17.37 -13.12 -6.21
C SER A 11 -16.40 -12.16 -5.50
N SER A 12 -16.60 -10.84 -5.68
CA SER A 12 -15.79 -9.79 -5.02
C SER A 12 -15.88 -9.81 -3.48
N GLN A 13 -16.92 -10.43 -2.93
CA GLN A 13 -17.22 -10.45 -1.49
C GLN A 13 -16.11 -11.06 -0.61
N ARG A 14 -15.38 -12.08 -1.08
CA ARG A 14 -14.36 -12.77 -0.25
C ARG A 14 -13.03 -12.02 -0.16
N LEU A 15 -12.69 -11.16 -1.13
CA LEU A 15 -11.45 -10.36 -1.12
C LEU A 15 -11.66 -8.87 -0.84
N GLY A 16 -12.85 -8.32 -1.08
CA GLY A 16 -13.10 -6.87 -1.03
C GLY A 16 -12.73 -6.22 0.31
N ARG A 17 -13.01 -6.89 1.45
CA ARG A 17 -12.73 -6.33 2.79
C ARG A 17 -11.24 -6.15 3.07
N HIS A 18 -10.43 -7.16 2.74
CA HIS A 18 -8.97 -7.09 2.94
C HIS A 18 -8.28 -6.29 1.84
N ARG A 19 -8.75 -6.41 0.60
CA ARG A 19 -8.22 -5.69 -0.56
C ARG A 19 -8.35 -4.19 -0.41
N TRP A 20 -9.50 -3.70 0.07
CA TRP A 20 -9.70 -2.27 0.29
C TRP A 20 -8.75 -1.67 1.32
N VAL A 21 -8.43 -2.40 2.40
CA VAL A 21 -7.46 -1.93 3.40
C VAL A 21 -6.06 -1.81 2.78
N VAL A 22 -5.63 -2.80 2.02
CA VAL A 22 -4.33 -2.79 1.34
C VAL A 22 -4.27 -1.70 0.26
N GLU A 23 -5.28 -1.62 -0.60
CA GLU A 23 -5.36 -0.60 -1.65
C GLU A 23 -5.41 0.82 -1.09
N ARG A 24 -6.12 1.03 0.04
CA ARG A 24 -6.11 2.29 0.75
C ARG A 24 -4.71 2.63 1.22
N THR A 25 -4.01 1.74 1.92
CA THR A 25 -2.63 2.01 2.39
C THR A 25 -1.69 2.29 1.21
N LEU A 26 -1.80 1.54 0.12
CA LEU A 26 -1.02 1.77 -1.10
C LEU A 26 -1.33 3.12 -1.75
N ALA A 27 -2.58 3.58 -1.74
CA ALA A 27 -2.94 4.91 -2.24
C ALA A 27 -2.30 6.04 -1.42
N TRP A 28 -2.14 5.86 -0.10
CA TRP A 28 -1.44 6.81 0.76
C TRP A 28 0.06 6.81 0.49
N LEU A 29 0.64 5.63 0.31
CA LEU A 29 2.05 5.47 -0.07
C LEU A 29 2.35 6.06 -1.45
N ALA A 30 1.43 5.94 -2.41
CA ALA A 30 1.55 6.50 -3.75
C ALA A 30 1.58 8.05 -3.78
N ARG A 31 1.17 8.73 -2.70
CA ARG A 31 1.31 10.19 -2.57
C ARG A 31 2.77 10.62 -2.41
N PHE A 32 3.65 9.73 -1.93
CA PHE A 32 5.07 10.00 -1.83
C PHE A 32 5.72 9.82 -3.21
N ARG A 33 6.00 10.93 -3.91
CA ARG A 33 6.51 10.95 -5.29
C ARG A 33 7.78 10.11 -5.51
N ARG A 34 8.62 9.92 -4.48
CA ARG A 34 9.84 9.09 -4.53
C ARG A 34 9.58 7.58 -4.45
N LEU A 35 8.39 7.18 -4.03
CA LEU A 35 7.96 5.77 -4.02
C LEU A 35 7.44 5.32 -5.39
N ALA A 36 7.24 6.22 -6.34
CA ALA A 36 6.81 5.84 -7.67
C ALA A 36 7.96 5.13 -8.40
N ILE A 37 7.69 3.91 -8.88
CA ILE A 37 8.62 3.00 -9.58
C ILE A 37 9.38 3.70 -10.74
N ARG A 38 8.80 4.77 -11.31
CA ARG A 38 9.42 5.56 -12.39
C ARG A 38 10.62 6.38 -11.94
N TYR A 39 10.70 6.79 -10.67
CA TYR A 39 11.72 7.72 -10.18
C TYR A 39 12.87 7.04 -9.44
N GLU A 40 12.59 5.98 -8.68
CA GLU A 40 13.60 5.31 -7.84
C GLU A 40 13.73 3.84 -8.27
N ARG A 41 14.77 3.52 -9.06
CA ARG A 41 15.02 2.17 -9.60
C ARG A 41 15.83 1.29 -8.63
N ARG A 42 16.46 1.88 -7.60
CA ARG A 42 17.25 1.16 -6.59
C ARG A 42 16.35 0.60 -5.49
N ALA A 43 16.38 -0.72 -5.32
CA ALA A 43 15.57 -1.44 -4.35
C ALA A 43 15.84 -0.98 -2.90
N ASP A 44 17.10 -0.71 -2.55
CA ASP A 44 17.49 -0.33 -1.18
C ASP A 44 16.89 1.03 -0.79
N ILE A 45 16.94 1.99 -1.71
CA ILE A 45 16.40 3.33 -1.51
C ILE A 45 14.87 3.26 -1.46
N HIS A 46 14.26 2.44 -2.33
CA HIS A 46 12.84 2.21 -2.33
C HIS A 46 12.35 1.59 -1.01
N LEU A 47 13.08 0.60 -0.47
CA LEU A 47 12.78 -0.01 0.82
C LEU A 47 12.88 1.02 1.96
N ALA A 48 13.95 1.81 2.00
CA ALA A 48 14.11 2.86 3.02
C ALA A 48 12.96 3.87 3.00
N PHE A 49 12.56 4.36 1.82
CA PHE A 49 11.41 5.27 1.71
C PHE A 49 10.09 4.61 2.07
N THR A 50 9.92 3.32 1.76
CA THR A 50 8.71 2.58 2.12
C THR A 50 8.60 2.46 3.64
N THR A 51 9.70 2.12 4.32
CA THR A 51 9.75 2.05 5.78
C THR A 51 9.45 3.41 6.42
N LEU A 52 10.05 4.49 5.91
CA LEU A 52 9.78 5.85 6.39
C LEU A 52 8.30 6.24 6.21
N ALA A 53 7.71 5.94 5.05
CA ALA A 53 6.33 6.25 4.76
C ALA A 53 5.35 5.46 5.65
N CYS A 54 5.66 4.18 5.95
CA CYS A 54 4.91 3.39 6.92
C CYS A 54 4.98 3.99 8.33
N ALA A 55 6.17 4.39 8.79
CA ALA A 55 6.33 5.03 10.10
C ALA A 55 5.54 6.34 10.22
N ALA A 56 5.53 7.16 9.16
CA ALA A 56 4.72 8.37 9.11
C ALA A 56 3.21 8.08 9.13
N ALA A 57 2.76 7.04 8.42
CA ALA A 57 1.36 6.63 8.42
C ALA A 57 0.91 6.16 9.82
N THR A 58 1.73 5.36 10.51
CA THR A 58 1.43 4.92 11.89
C THR A 58 1.39 6.09 12.86
N LEU A 59 2.33 7.05 12.75
CA LEU A 59 2.34 8.24 13.60
C LEU A 59 1.05 9.06 13.42
N ASN A 60 0.63 9.29 12.17
CA ASN A 60 -0.61 10.01 11.88
C ASN A 60 -1.84 9.27 12.40
N GLN A 61 -1.85 7.94 12.32
CA GLN A 61 -2.93 7.12 12.88
C GLN A 61 -2.98 7.24 14.40
N CYS A 62 -1.85 7.16 15.10
CA CYS A 62 -1.79 7.34 16.55
C CYS A 62 -2.26 8.73 16.99
N ARG A 63 -1.90 9.79 16.24
CA ARG A 63 -2.37 11.16 16.51
C ARG A 63 -3.86 11.34 16.30
N SER A 64 -4.49 10.52 15.46
CA SER A 64 -5.94 10.55 15.23
C SER A 64 -6.74 9.83 16.34
N PHE A 65 -6.08 9.07 17.20
CA PHE A 65 -6.69 8.34 18.32
C PHE A 65 -6.58 9.08 19.66
N ILE A 66 -5.82 10.17 19.70
CA ILE A 66 -5.70 11.11 20.84
C ILE A 66 -6.60 12.31 20.53
#